data_AF-A0A4Q4T903-F1
#
_entry.id   AF-A0A4Q4T903-F1
#
_cell.length_a   1.000
_cell.length_b   1.000
_cell.length_c   1.000
_cell.angle_alpha   90.00
_cell.angle_beta   90.00
_cell.angle_gamma   90.00
#
_symmetry.space_group_name_H-M   'P 1'
#
loop_
_entity.id
_entity.type
_entity.pdbx_description
1 polymer ?
#
loop_
_entity_poly.entity_id
_entity_poly.type
_entity_poly.pdbx_seq_one_letter_code
_entity_poly.pdbx_strand_id
1 'polypeptide(L)'
;MLGRVAFAGCTIHSFTTCDDGIVHWYDPNTGEVCDLLDCGGGRAPPKTNVPGCPLYKGTEVRTTSYLSCWTPSGAEPSTTAVVSFAESSTDAVRRTL
;
A
#
# COMPACT_ATOMS: atom_id res chain seq x y z
N MET A 1 10.17 -11.07 18.19
CA MET A 1 8.99 -11.19 17.30
C MET A 1 9.28 -10.32 16.09
N LEU A 2 9.89 -10.88 15.04
CA LEU A 2 10.09 -10.15 13.79
C LEU A 2 8.70 -9.94 13.21
N GLY A 3 8.20 -8.70 13.29
CA GLY A 3 7.00 -8.32 12.58
C GLY A 3 7.23 -8.68 11.11
N ARG A 4 6.48 -9.66 10.61
CA ARG A 4 6.25 -9.80 9.17
C ARG A 4 5.50 -8.55 8.76
N VAL A 5 6.24 -7.47 8.53
CA VAL A 5 5.71 -6.35 7.79
C VAL A 5 5.45 -6.91 6.40
N ALA A 6 4.21 -6.81 5.95
CA ALA A 6 3.77 -7.27 4.64
C ALA A 6 4.37 -6.38 3.54
N PHE A 7 5.70 -6.35 3.41
CA PHE A 7 6.42 -5.80 2.25
C PHE A 7 6.63 -6.89 1.20
N ALA A 8 5.63 -7.75 0.99
CA ALA A 8 5.78 -8.88 0.09
C ALA A 8 5.99 -8.45 -1.38
N GLY A 9 5.68 -7.20 -1.75
CA GLY A 9 5.84 -6.72 -3.12
C GLY A 9 6.84 -5.59 -3.31
N CYS A 10 7.89 -5.48 -2.50
CA CYS A 10 9.05 -4.63 -2.80
C CYS A 10 10.36 -5.34 -2.47
N THR A 11 10.51 -6.59 -2.96
CA THR A 11 11.75 -7.36 -2.74
C THR A 11 12.73 -7.15 -3.87
N ILE A 12 12.19 -7.00 -5.09
CA ILE A 12 12.96 -6.67 -6.28
C ILE A 12 12.56 -5.25 -6.69
N HIS A 13 13.52 -4.41 -7.03
CA HIS A 13 13.25 -3.03 -7.43
C HIS A 13 13.62 -2.83 -8.89
N SER A 14 12.72 -2.20 -9.64
CA SER A 14 12.95 -1.65 -10.97
C SER A 14 12.38 -0.23 -11.03
N PHE A 15 12.63 0.48 -12.13
CA PHE A 15 12.07 1.80 -12.38
C PHE A 15 11.43 1.85 -13.78
N THR A 16 10.33 2.60 -13.90
CA THR A 16 9.64 2.83 -15.17
C THR A 16 8.96 4.19 -15.18
N THR A 17 8.41 4.58 -16.33
CA THR A 17 7.60 5.79 -16.49
C THR A 17 6.29 5.40 -17.18
N CYS A 18 5.16 5.71 -16.52
CA CYS A 18 3.83 5.52 -17.11
C CYS A 18 3.40 6.80 -17.86
N ASP A 19 2.16 6.84 -18.34
CA ASP A 19 1.58 7.98 -19.07
C ASP A 19 1.56 9.31 -18.28
N ASP A 20 1.77 9.25 -16.95
CA ASP A 20 1.89 10.42 -16.08
C ASP A 20 3.25 11.13 -16.20
N GLY A 21 4.24 10.53 -16.90
CA GLY A 21 5.56 11.11 -17.09
C GLY A 21 6.43 11.11 -15.83
N ILE A 22 6.02 10.41 -14.77
CA ILE A 22 6.76 10.31 -13.51
C ILE A 22 7.56 9.01 -13.49
N VAL A 23 8.81 9.08 -13.01
CA VAL A 23 9.61 7.88 -12.77
C VAL A 23 9.15 7.25 -11.46
N HIS A 24 8.59 6.04 -11.56
CA HIS A 24 8.14 5.26 -10.41
C HIS A 24 9.11 4.13 -10.11
N TRP A 25 9.38 3.89 -8.83
CA TRP A 25 10.04 2.66 -8.39
C TRP A 25 8.98 1.60 -8.11
N TYR A 26 9.21 0.38 -8.57
CA TYR A 26 8.22 -0.69 -8.41
C TYR A 26 8.85 -2.06 -8.36
N ASP A 27 8.10 -3.05 -7.86
CA ASP A 27 8.49 -4.46 -7.96
C ASP A 27 8.01 -5.06 -9.27
N PRO A 28 8.93 -5.53 -10.13
CA PRO A 28 8.57 -6.05 -11.44
C PRO A 28 7.67 -7.30 -11.37
N ASN A 29 7.66 -8.03 -10.25
CA ASN A 29 6.87 -9.25 -10.12
C ASN A 29 5.40 -8.98 -9.75
N THR A 30 5.13 -7.88 -9.05
CA THR A 30 3.79 -7.59 -8.49
C THR A 30 3.18 -6.30 -9.01
N GLY A 31 3.98 -5.39 -9.59
CA GLY A 31 3.53 -4.06 -9.99
C GLY A 31 3.31 -3.10 -8.83
N GLU A 32 3.62 -3.51 -7.59
CA GLU A 32 3.53 -2.64 -6.41
C GLU A 32 4.54 -1.50 -6.53
N VAL A 33 4.08 -0.29 -6.26
CA VAL A 33 4.91 0.92 -6.21
C VAL A 33 5.70 0.91 -4.92
N CYS A 34 7.02 0.99 -5.07
CA CYS A 34 8.02 0.82 -4.03
C CYS A 34 8.75 2.12 -3.69
N ASP A 35 8.04 3.24 -3.77
CA ASP A 35 8.64 4.53 -3.49
C ASP A 35 9.11 4.62 -2.03
N LEU A 36 10.25 5.30 -1.87
CA LEU A 36 10.85 5.57 -0.57
C LEU A 36 9.87 6.40 0.27
N LEU A 37 9.51 5.87 1.45
CA LEU A 37 8.64 6.57 2.38
C LEU A 37 9.37 7.78 2.96
N ASP A 38 8.97 8.99 2.57
CA ASP A 38 9.52 10.22 3.13
C ASP A 38 8.96 10.48 4.52
N CYS A 39 9.74 10.10 5.53
CA CYS A 39 9.46 10.34 6.94
C CYS A 39 10.10 11.62 7.51
N GLY A 40 10.77 12.42 6.68
CA GLY A 40 11.61 13.52 7.14
C GLY A 40 12.79 13.05 8.00
N GLY A 41 13.34 13.95 8.81
CA GLY A 41 14.49 13.70 9.68
C GLY A 41 15.78 14.39 9.23
N GLY A 42 16.84 14.25 10.03
CA GLY A 42 18.12 14.93 9.81
C GLY A 42 18.01 16.44 9.93
N ARG A 43 17.82 17.12 8.79
CA ARG A 43 17.56 18.57 8.72
C ARG A 43 16.08 18.92 8.55
N ALA A 44 15.26 17.99 8.05
CA ALA A 44 13.83 18.17 7.91
C ALA A 44 13.10 17.77 9.20
N PRO A 45 12.03 18.47 9.61
CA PRO A 45 11.20 18.04 10.73
C PRO A 45 10.72 16.60 10.54
N PRO A 46 10.83 15.74 11.56
CA PRO A 46 10.31 14.38 11.48
C PRO A 46 8.78 14.40 11.31
N LYS A 47 8.26 13.54 10.43
CA LYS A 47 6.82 13.47 10.18
C LYS A 47 6.12 12.57 11.19
N THR A 48 5.00 13.06 11.75
CA THR A 48 4.18 12.33 12.75
C THR A 48 2.79 11.97 12.25
N ASN A 49 2.47 12.36 11.02
CA ASN A 49 1.16 12.21 10.39
C ASN A 49 1.23 11.38 9.09
N VAL A 50 2.34 10.69 8.84
CA VAL A 50 2.51 9.81 7.67
C VAL A 50 2.48 8.35 8.13
N PRO A 51 1.45 7.57 7.75
CA PRO A 51 1.38 6.15 8.07
C PRO A 51 2.62 5.39 7.59
N GLY A 52 3.14 4.50 8.44
CA GLY A 52 4.37 3.75 8.18
C GLY A 52 5.67 4.45 8.59
N CYS A 53 5.62 5.73 8.97
CA CYS A 53 6.79 6.41 9.52
C CYS A 53 7.01 6.09 11.01
N PRO A 54 8.27 6.05 11.49
CA PRO A 54 8.57 5.64 12.87
C PRO A 54 7.91 6.51 13.96
N LEU A 55 7.63 7.77 13.68
CA LEU A 55 7.02 8.72 14.62
C LEU A 55 5.54 9.00 14.34
N TYR A 56 4.91 8.19 13.49
CA TYR A 56 3.50 8.30 13.19
C TYR A 56 2.65 8.10 14.46
N LYS A 57 1.69 8.98 14.69
CA LYS A 57 0.85 9.00 15.91
C LYS A 57 -0.59 8.57 15.69
N GLY A 58 -1.01 8.36 14.44
CA GLY A 58 -2.36 7.87 14.15
C GLY A 58 -2.43 6.35 14.17
N THR A 59 -3.55 5.83 13.68
CA THR A 59 -3.84 4.39 13.63
C THR A 59 -3.93 3.84 12.21
N GLU A 60 -3.79 4.69 11.20
CA GLU A 60 -3.81 4.24 9.81
C GLU A 60 -2.56 3.40 9.51
N VAL A 61 -2.74 2.42 8.62
CA VAL A 61 -1.66 1.59 8.11
C VAL A 61 -1.28 2.12 6.73
N ARG A 62 0.03 2.12 6.43
CA ARG A 62 0.50 2.47 5.08
C ARG A 62 -0.16 1.53 4.07
N THR A 63 -0.80 2.12 3.07
CA THR A 63 -1.41 1.39 1.96
C THR A 63 -0.37 1.13 0.88
N THR A 64 -0.49 -0.03 0.24
CA THR A 64 0.22 -0.36 -1.00
C THR A 64 -0.50 0.25 -2.20
N SER A 65 0.25 0.82 -3.13
CA SER A 65 -0.22 1.31 -4.43
C SER A 65 0.39 0.48 -5.56
N TYR A 66 -0.28 0.41 -6.71
CA TYR A 66 0.18 -0.35 -7.87
C TYR A 66 0.28 0.55 -9.10
N LEU A 67 1.25 0.25 -9.98
CA LEU A 67 1.39 0.94 -11.25
C LEU A 67 0.20 0.66 -12.15
N SER A 68 -0.45 1.71 -12.62
CA SER A 68 -1.58 1.63 -13.56
C SER A 68 -1.17 1.02 -14.91
N CYS A 69 0.06 1.27 -15.35
CA CYS A 69 0.60 0.76 -16.61
C CYS A 69 1.30 -0.61 -16.48
N TRP A 70 1.32 -1.21 -15.29
CA TRP A 70 1.98 -2.49 -15.09
C TRP A 70 1.13 -3.65 -15.60
N THR A 71 1.77 -4.52 -16.37
CA THR A 71 1.21 -5.77 -16.85
C THR A 71 2.10 -6.92 -16.38
N PRO A 72 1.56 -7.96 -15.71
CA PRO A 72 2.34 -9.13 -15.38
C PRO A 72 2.89 -9.78 -16.66
N SER A 73 4.15 -10.22 -16.63
CA SER A 73 4.71 -10.99 -17.74
C SER A 73 3.95 -12.33 -17.85
N GLY A 74 3.11 -12.46 -18.88
CA GLY A 74 2.25 -13.62 -19.10
C GLY A 74 0.77 -13.46 -18.68
N ALA A 75 0.32 -12.23 -18.40
CA ALA A 75 -1.07 -11.97 -18.07
C ALA A 75 -2.01 -12.09 -19.28
N GLU A 76 -2.93 -13.05 -19.23
CA GLU A 76 -4.18 -13.01 -20.02
C GLU A 76 -5.11 -11.92 -19.42
N PRO A 77 -5.90 -11.21 -20.25
CA PRO A 77 -6.75 -10.11 -19.79
C PRO A 77 -7.75 -10.60 -18.72
N SER A 78 -7.70 -9.98 -17.52
CA SER A 78 -8.57 -10.33 -16.40
C SER A 78 -9.93 -9.65 -16.52
N THR A 79 -10.99 -10.46 -16.64
CA THR A 79 -12.39 -10.00 -16.55
C THR A 79 -12.69 -9.58 -15.11
N THR A 80 -13.07 -8.32 -14.90
CA THR A 80 -13.36 -7.75 -13.58
C THR A 80 -14.56 -8.47 -12.93
N ALA A 81 -14.33 -9.17 -11.81
CA ALA A 81 -15.42 -9.68 -10.98
C ALA A 81 -15.90 -8.57 -10.03
N VAL A 82 -17.16 -8.16 -10.20
CA VAL A 82 -17.83 -7.19 -9.31
C VAL A 82 -18.15 -7.90 -8.01
N VAL A 83 -17.47 -7.54 -6.91
CA VAL A 83 -17.79 -8.04 -5.57
C VAL A 83 -18.86 -7.12 -4.97
N SER A 84 -20.10 -7.60 -4.94
CA SER A 84 -21.19 -6.96 -4.20
C SER A 84 -20.96 -7.11 -2.70
N PHE A 85 -20.75 -6.01 -1.99
CA PHE A 85 -20.77 -6.00 -0.53
C PHE A 85 -22.23 -6.12 -0.05
N ALA A 86 -22.58 -7.25 0.56
CA ALA A 86 -23.79 -7.35 1.36
C ALA A 86 -23.52 -6.70 2.73
N GLU A 87 -24.13 -5.53 2.94
CA GLU A 87 -24.20 -4.85 4.22
C GLU A 87 -25.11 -5.66 5.16
N SER A 88 -24.57 -6.18 6.26
CA SER A 88 -25.38 -6.73 7.36
C SER A 88 -25.02 -5.96 8.63
N SER A 89 -25.74 -4.87 8.84
CA SER A 89 -25.83 -4.18 10.12
C SER A 89 -26.73 -4.98 11.07
N THR A 90 -26.22 -5.37 12.23
CA THR A 90 -27.02 -5.34 13.46
C THR A 90 -26.17 -4.89 14.63
N ASP A 91 -26.67 -3.83 15.24
CA ASP A 91 -26.14 -3.04 16.34
C ASP A 91 -26.22 -3.79 17.69
N ALA A 92 -25.48 -3.23 18.62
CA ALA A 92 -24.96 -3.69 19.88
C ALA A 92 -25.97 -3.88 21.04
N VAL A 93 -25.55 -4.75 21.98
CA VAL A 93 -25.54 -4.57 23.46
C VAL A 93 -26.86 -4.58 24.25
N ARG A 94 -26.93 -5.52 25.22
CA ARG A 94 -27.29 -5.17 26.62
C ARG A 94 -26.81 -6.17 27.70
N ARG A 95 -25.81 -5.72 28.47
CA ARG A 95 -25.58 -5.79 29.94
C ARG A 95 -25.64 -7.13 30.71
N THR A 96 -24.49 -7.46 31.30
CA THR A 96 -24.22 -7.63 32.75
C THR A 96 -25.38 -8.00 33.69
N LEU A 97 -25.35 -9.22 34.24
CA LEU A 97 -25.11 -9.54 35.66
C LEU A 97 -24.86 -11.05 35.81
#